data_AF-A0A6N2LS36-F1
#
_entry.id   AF-A0A6N2LS36-F1
#
_cell.length_a   1.000
_cell.length_b   1.000
_cell.length_c   1.000
_cell.angle_alpha   90.00
_cell.angle_beta   90.00
_cell.angle_gamma   90.00
#
_symmetry.space_group_name_H-M   'P 1'
#
loop_
_entity.id
_entity.type
_entity.pdbx_description
1 polymer ?
#
loop_
_entity_poly.entity_id
_entity_poly.type
_entity_poly.pdbx_seq_one_letter_code
_entity_poly.pdbx_strand_id
1 'polypeptide(L)'
;MTSSKTSSRSRGTPVKENGTKLEEGLNVFKSDRFNADSYVQSKCSLNEKEIKQLCSYLLDLKRVSADEMRKSVYANYAAFIRRYQIWKGSCCL
;
A
#
# COMPACT_ATOMS: atom_id res chain seq x y z
N MET A 1 -36.15 10.43 23.38
CA MET A 1 -35.40 11.55 24.01
C MET A 1 -33.93 11.32 23.69
N THR A 2 -33.13 12.16 23.05
CA THR A 2 -33.19 13.55 22.58
C THR A 2 -32.21 13.66 21.39
N SER A 3 -32.59 14.37 20.34
CA SER A 3 -31.64 14.86 19.33
C SER A 3 -30.71 15.91 19.95
N SER A 4 -29.41 15.83 19.70
CA SER A 4 -28.49 16.98 19.80
C SER A 4 -27.38 16.86 18.76
N LYS A 5 -27.47 17.72 17.74
CA LYS A 5 -26.47 18.02 16.74
C LYS A 5 -25.45 18.97 17.37
N THR A 6 -24.18 18.58 17.46
CA THR A 6 -23.08 19.53 17.66
C THR A 6 -21.92 19.20 16.72
N SER A 7 -21.87 20.00 15.66
CA SER A 7 -20.70 20.25 14.84
C SER A 7 -19.54 20.69 15.73
N SER A 8 -18.54 19.85 15.92
CA SER A 8 -17.18 20.28 16.22
C SER A 8 -16.38 20.21 14.94
N ARG A 9 -16.37 21.34 14.21
CA ARG A 9 -15.24 21.68 13.34
C ARG A 9 -13.99 21.48 14.19
N SER A 10 -13.24 20.41 13.93
CA SER A 10 -11.85 20.31 14.36
C SER A 10 -11.16 21.49 13.69
N ARG A 11 -11.09 22.57 14.47
CA ARG A 11 -10.35 23.78 14.21
C ARG A 11 -8.96 23.31 13.81
N GLY A 12 -8.70 23.28 12.50
CA GLY A 12 -7.37 23.06 11.97
C GLY A 12 -6.46 24.00 12.70
N THR A 13 -5.54 23.44 13.48
CA THR A 13 -4.40 24.18 13.95
C THR A 13 -3.79 24.82 12.71
N PRO A 14 -3.63 26.16 12.65
CA PRO A 14 -2.83 26.74 11.61
C PRO A 14 -1.43 26.26 11.94
N VAL A 15 -1.03 25.17 11.30
CA VAL A 15 0.35 24.72 11.30
C VAL A 15 1.10 25.87 10.61
N LYS A 16 1.63 26.80 11.43
CA LYS A 16 2.72 27.69 11.05
C LYS A 16 3.96 26.80 10.87
N GLU A 17 3.91 25.87 9.91
CA GLU A 17 5.13 25.26 9.41
C GLU A 17 5.68 26.23 8.37
N ASN A 18 6.70 26.95 8.81
CA ASN A 18 7.83 27.34 7.96
C ASN A 18 7.46 28.12 6.69
N GLY A 19 7.09 29.40 6.88
CA GLY A 19 6.93 30.33 5.75
C GLY A 19 8.17 30.41 4.84
N THR A 20 9.36 30.09 5.35
CA THR A 20 10.62 30.03 4.60
C THR A 20 10.76 28.77 3.74
N LYS A 21 10.36 27.60 4.26
CA LYS A 21 10.46 26.32 3.54
C LYS A 21 9.46 26.23 2.39
N LEU A 22 8.30 26.87 2.53
CA LEU A 22 7.29 26.98 1.47
C LEU A 22 7.74 27.94 0.37
N GLU A 23 8.29 29.10 0.75
CA GLU A 23 8.90 30.09 -0.17
C GLU A 23 9.98 29.45 -1.05
N GLU A 24 10.91 28.70 -0.44
CA GLU A 24 11.98 28.00 -1.16
C GLU A 24 11.45 26.96 -2.15
N GLY A 25 10.40 26.22 -1.77
CA GLY A 25 9.73 25.27 -2.66
C GLY A 25 9.01 25.93 -3.84
N LEU A 26 8.57 27.18 -3.67
CA LEU A 26 7.85 27.96 -4.67
C LEU A 26 8.77 28.75 -5.62
N ASN A 27 10.01 29.03 -5.21
CA ASN A 27 10.95 29.85 -5.99
C ASN A 27 11.25 29.26 -7.38
N VAL A 28 11.16 27.93 -7.54
CA VAL A 28 11.29 27.26 -8.84
C VAL A 28 10.20 27.69 -9.83
N PHE A 29 8.98 27.98 -9.36
CA PHE A 29 7.85 28.37 -10.20
C PHE A 29 7.79 29.87 -10.48
N LYS A 30 8.57 30.69 -9.76
CA LYS A 30 8.64 32.14 -9.96
C LYS A 30 9.58 32.54 -11.10
N SER A 31 10.38 31.61 -11.61
CA SER A 31 11.30 31.86 -12.72
C SER A 31 10.59 31.84 -14.06
N ASP A 32 10.86 32.83 -14.90
CA ASP A 32 10.33 32.94 -16.28
C ASP A 32 10.84 31.82 -17.21
N ARG A 33 11.78 31.00 -16.71
CA ARG A 33 12.34 29.82 -17.40
C ARG A 33 11.95 28.50 -16.74
N PHE A 34 10.81 28.45 -16.06
CA PHE A 34 10.31 27.21 -15.50
C PHE A 34 10.10 26.15 -16.61
N ASN A 35 10.73 24.99 -16.44
CA ASN A 35 10.58 23.85 -17.34
C ASN A 35 9.94 22.70 -16.56
N ALA A 36 8.71 22.34 -16.93
CA ALA A 36 7.94 21.30 -16.26
C ALA A 36 8.61 19.93 -16.34
N ASP A 37 9.13 19.55 -17.51
CA ASP A 37 9.76 18.24 -17.73
C ASP A 37 11.01 18.06 -16.88
N SER A 38 11.87 19.09 -16.85
CA SER A 38 13.09 19.11 -16.03
C SER A 38 12.77 19.09 -14.53
N TYR A 39 11.72 19.81 -14.10
CA TYR A 39 11.28 19.78 -12.71
C TYR A 39 10.80 18.38 -12.31
N VAL A 40 9.94 17.76 -13.12
CA VAL A 40 9.45 16.40 -12.88
C VAL A 40 10.60 15.40 -12.85
N GLN A 41 11.56 15.47 -13.79
CA GLN A 41 12.75 14.62 -13.78
C GLN A 41 13.64 14.82 -12.54
N SER A 42 13.74 16.05 -12.02
CA SER A 42 14.52 16.33 -10.80
C SER A 42 13.88 15.77 -9.53
N LYS A 43 12.55 15.60 -9.53
CA LYS A 43 11.78 15.12 -8.37
C LYS A 43 11.41 13.64 -8.47
N CYS A 44 11.29 13.11 -9.67
CA CYS A 44 11.01 11.71 -9.94
C CYS A 44 12.28 11.03 -10.44
N SER A 45 12.96 10.31 -9.54
CA SER A 45 14.14 9.50 -9.88
C SER A 45 13.81 8.20 -10.61
N LEU A 46 12.53 7.80 -10.65
CA LEU A 46 12.10 6.59 -11.33
C LEU A 46 11.84 6.87 -12.81
N ASN A 47 12.50 6.11 -13.68
CA ASN A 47 12.27 6.18 -15.11
C ASN A 47 11.09 5.29 -15.54
N GLU A 48 10.58 5.49 -16.76
CA GLU A 48 9.43 4.74 -17.28
C GLU A 48 9.64 3.21 -17.27
N LYS A 49 10.88 2.75 -17.51
CA LYS A 49 11.22 1.33 -17.52
C LYS A 49 11.17 0.73 -16.12
N GLU A 50 11.71 1.45 -15.13
CA GLU A 50 11.68 1.06 -13.72
C GLU A 50 10.26 1.02 -13.17
N ILE A 51 9.42 1.99 -13.55
CA ILE A 51 8.00 2.00 -13.18
C ILE A 51 7.30 0.76 -13.75
N LYS A 52 7.50 0.44 -15.03
CA LYS A 52 6.91 -0.76 -15.65
C LYS A 52 7.41 -2.05 -14.99
N GLN A 53 8.71 -2.13 -14.70
CA GLN A 53 9.30 -3.28 -14.01
C GLN A 53 8.73 -3.46 -12.61
N LEU A 54 8.59 -2.38 -11.85
CA LEU A 54 7.98 -2.39 -10.53
C LEU A 54 6.52 -2.86 -10.60
N CYS A 55 5.74 -2.34 -11.54
CA CYS A 55 4.36 -2.78 -11.75
C CYS A 55 4.27 -4.28 -12.08
N SER A 56 5.09 -4.78 -13.00
CA SER A 56 5.15 -6.21 -13.34
C SER A 56 5.51 -7.07 -12.13
N TYR A 57 6.54 -6.66 -11.37
CA TYR A 57 6.96 -7.36 -10.16
C TYR A 57 5.84 -7.44 -9.13
N LEU A 58 5.11 -6.34 -8.88
CA LEU A 58 4.00 -6.31 -7.93
C LEU A 58 2.85 -7.24 -8.35
N LEU A 59 2.56 -7.32 -9.65
CA LEU A 59 1.55 -8.24 -10.18
C LEU A 59 1.95 -9.70 -9.98
N ASP A 60 3.21 -10.04 -10.28
CA ASP A 60 3.73 -11.38 -10.06
C ASP A 60 3.75 -11.73 -8.57
N LEU A 61 4.19 -10.81 -7.72
CA LEU A 61 4.18 -10.99 -6.26
C LEU A 61 2.76 -11.24 -5.72
N LYS A 62 1.76 -10.52 -6.23
CA LYS A 62 0.35 -10.76 -5.89
C LYS A 62 -0.10 -12.16 -6.30
N ARG A 63 0.28 -12.63 -7.49
CA ARG A 63 -0.06 -13.98 -7.97
C ARG A 63 0.62 -15.05 -7.10
N VAL A 64 1.92 -14.91 -6.87
CA VAL A 64 2.72 -15.86 -6.08
C VAL A 64 2.22 -15.95 -4.65
N SER A 65 1.91 -14.81 -4.02
CA SER A 65 1.38 -14.80 -2.64
C SER A 65 0.01 -15.47 -2.53
N ALA A 66 -0.88 -15.28 -3.50
CA ALA A 66 -2.17 -15.97 -3.54
C ALA A 66 -2.02 -17.49 -3.73
N ASP A 67 -1.07 -17.92 -4.56
CA ASP A 67 -0.80 -19.34 -4.78
C ASP A 67 -0.20 -20.01 -3.54
N GLU A 68 0.69 -19.32 -2.85
CA GLU A 68 1.30 -19.85 -1.63
C GLU A 68 0.27 -19.95 -0.49
N MET A 69 -0.59 -18.94 -0.34
CA MET A 69 -1.72 -19.00 0.59
C MET A 69 -2.62 -20.22 0.30
N ARG A 70 -2.94 -20.45 -0.98
CA ARG A 70 -3.77 -21.58 -1.41
C ARG A 70 -3.12 -22.92 -1.06
N LYS A 71 -1.84 -23.09 -1.37
CA LYS A 71 -1.08 -24.32 -1.06
C LYS A 71 -1.03 -24.57 0.45
N SER A 72 -0.75 -23.54 1.24
CA SER A 72 -0.72 -23.63 2.70
C SER A 72 -2.06 -24.12 3.25
N VAL A 73 -3.17 -23.53 2.80
CA VAL A 73 -4.52 -23.96 3.19
C VAL A 73 -4.76 -25.44 2.83
N TYR A 74 -4.54 -25.83 1.57
CA TYR A 74 -4.76 -27.22 1.15
C TYR A 74 -3.88 -28.22 1.89
N ALA A 75 -2.61 -27.89 2.14
CA ALA A 75 -1.71 -28.75 2.90
C ALA A 75 -2.24 -29.00 4.32
N ASN A 76 -2.69 -27.94 5.00
CA ASN A 76 -3.21 -28.03 6.37
C ASN A 76 -4.52 -28.82 6.43
N TYR A 77 -5.49 -28.55 5.55
CA TYR A 77 -6.75 -29.32 5.51
C TYR A 77 -6.51 -30.78 5.12
N ALA A 78 -5.66 -31.04 4.11
CA ALA A 78 -5.33 -32.40 3.70
C ALA A 78 -4.57 -33.18 4.80
N ALA A 79 -3.73 -32.51 5.59
CA ALA A 79 -3.06 -33.12 6.73
C ALA A 79 -4.05 -33.44 7.86
N PHE A 80 -4.99 -32.53 8.14
CA PHE A 80 -6.04 -32.74 9.14
C PHE A 80 -6.93 -33.94 8.79
N ILE A 81 -7.46 -33.99 7.56
CA ILE A 81 -8.32 -35.08 7.08
C ILE A 81 -7.58 -36.42 7.17
N ARG A 82 -6.32 -36.48 6.71
CA ARG A 82 -5.48 -37.68 6.82
C ARG A 82 -5.33 -38.14 8.26
N ARG A 83 -5.05 -37.23 9.20
CA ARG A 83 -4.91 -37.55 10.62
C ARG A 83 -6.23 -38.06 11.22
N TYR A 84 -7.35 -37.43 10.89
CA TYR A 84 -8.67 -37.86 11.35
C TYR A 84 -9.01 -39.27 10.85
N GLN A 85 -8.68 -39.59 9.60
CA GLN A 85 -8.93 -40.91 9.02
C GLN A 85 -8.07 -42.01 9.64
N ILE A 86 -6.80 -41.71 9.95
CA ILE A 86 -5.92 -42.61 10.72
C ILE A 86 -6.53 -42.86 12.11
N TRP A 87 -6.93 -41.80 12.81
CA TRP A 87 -7.58 -41.92 14.13
C TRP A 87 -8.86 -42.75 14.08
N LYS A 88 -9.72 -42.50 13.09
CA LYS A 88 -10.96 -43.27 12.89
C LYS A 88 -10.67 -44.75 12.62
N GLY A 89 -9.65 -45.05 11.81
CA GLY A 89 -9.22 -46.42 11.57
C GLY A 89 -8.67 -47.10 12.83
N SER A 90 -7.86 -46.41 13.62
CA SER A 90 -7.30 -46.92 14.88
C SER A 90 -8.33 -47.10 15.99
N CYS A 91 -9.40 -46.29 16.05
CA CYS A 91 -10.49 -46.47 17.01
C CYS A 91 -11.49 -47.57 16.62
N CYS A 92 -11.45 -48.06 15.37
CA CYS A 92 -12.32 -49.13 14.87
C CYS A 92 -11.63 -50.52 14.84
N LEU A 93 -10.42 -50.63 15.38
CA LEU A 93 -9.67 -51.86 15.65
C LEU A 93 -9.61 -52.10 17.16
#